data_AF-A0A9E3VBS9-F1
#
_entry.id   AF-A0A9E3VBS9-F1
#
_cell.length_a   1.000
_cell.length_b   1.000
_cell.length_c   1.000
_cell.angle_alpha   90.00
_cell.angle_beta   90.00
_cell.angle_gamma   90.00
#
_symmetry.space_group_name_H-M   'P 1'
#
loop_
_entity.id
_entity.type
_entity.pdbx_description
1 polymer ?
#
loop_
_entity_poly.entity_id
_entity_poly.type
_entity_poly.pdbx_seq_one_letter_code
_entity_poly.pdbx_strand_id
1 'polypeptide(L)' 'MFTGVKVFSATKAKEREDLGESVSRWLKSNADLEIVDKVVCQSSDNEFHCYSLVLFYKTKS' A
#
# COMPACT_ATOMS: atom_id res chain seq x y z
N MET A 1 7.33 -16.12 -6.17
CA MET A 1 6.91 -15.39 -7.38
C MET A 1 5.57 -14.72 -7.08
N PHE A 2 5.43 -13.43 -7.38
CA PHE A 2 4.16 -12.71 -7.25
C PHE A 2 3.47 -12.65 -8.62
N THR A 3 2.15 -12.46 -8.64
CA THR A 3 1.36 -12.33 -9.88
C THR A 3 0.73 -10.94 -10.03
N GLY A 4 0.78 -10.11 -9.00
CA GLY A 4 0.27 -8.74 -9.05
C GLY A 4 0.96 -7.79 -8.06
N VAL A 5 0.73 -6.51 -8.29
CA VAL A 5 1.27 -5.41 -7.47
C VAL A 5 0.15 -4.39 -7.20
N LYS A 6 0.02 -3.97 -5.93
CA LYS A 6 -0.87 -2.87 -5.53
C LYS A 6 -0.06 -1.77 -4.89
N VAL A 7 -0.19 -0.55 -5.41
CA VAL A 7 0.47 0.64 -4.88
C VAL A 7 -0.57 1.52 -4.19
N PHE A 8 -0.24 1.97 -2.98
CA PHE A 8 -0.95 3.00 -2.23
C PHE A 8 0.01 4.16 -2.00
N SER A 9 -0.39 5.37 -2.35
CA SER A 9 0.43 6.57 -2.16
C SER A 9 -0.37 7.70 -1.54
N ALA A 10 0.26 8.46 -0.66
CA ALA A 10 -0.27 9.69 -0.08
C ALA A 10 0.77 10.80 -0.23
N THR A 11 0.34 11.98 -0.63
CA THR A 11 1.20 13.17 -0.78
C THR A 11 0.84 14.29 0.19
N LYS A 12 -0.41 14.29 0.68
CA LYS A 12 -0.91 15.24 1.69
C LYS A 12 -1.03 14.57 3.06
N ALA A 13 -0.90 15.38 4.11
CA ALA A 13 -1.00 14.91 5.50
C ALA A 13 -2.32 14.17 5.77
N LYS A 14 -3.46 14.70 5.32
CA LYS A 14 -4.77 14.05 5.48
C LYS A 14 -4.87 12.70 4.74
N GLU A 15 -4.35 12.63 3.51
CA GLU A 15 -4.34 11.39 2.73
C GLU A 15 -3.50 10.29 3.41
N ARG A 16 -2.48 10.67 4.18
CA ARG A 16 -1.64 9.75 4.93
C ARG A 16 -2.39 9.08 6.08
N GLU A 17 -3.28 9.82 6.76
CA GLU A 17 -4.15 9.27 7.81
C GLU A 17 -5.13 8.24 7.21
N ASP A 18 -5.74 8.59 6.08
CA ASP A 18 -6.72 7.74 5.37
C ASP A 18 -6.07 6.52 4.67
N LEU A 19 -4.76 6.54 4.45
CA LEU A 19 -4.03 5.51 3.72
C LEU A 19 -4.13 4.15 4.43
N GLY A 20 -4.00 4.12 5.75
CA GLY A 20 -4.09 2.89 6.54
C GLY A 20 -5.45 2.22 6.43
N GLU A 21 -6.53 3.01 6.46
CA GLU A 21 -7.89 2.51 6.25
C GLU A 21 -8.07 1.97 4.83
N SER A 22 -7.54 2.68 3.84
CA SER A 22 -7.61 2.29 2.43
C SER A 22 -6.90 0.95 2.17
N VAL A 23 -5.71 0.77 2.75
CA VAL A 23 -4.96 -0.49 2.70
C VAL A 23 -5.76 -1.60 3.38
N SER A 24 -6.27 -1.36 4.59
CA SER A 24 -7.03 -2.34 5.36
C SER A 24 -8.32 -2.76 4.64
N ARG A 25 -9.03 -1.82 4.02
CA ARG A 25 -10.23 -2.09 3.22
C ARG A 25 -9.91 -2.93 2.01
N TRP A 26 -8.83 -2.61 1.29
CA TRP A 26 -8.41 -3.38 0.13
C TRP A 26 -8.00 -4.80 0.51
N LEU A 27 -7.22 -4.99 1.58
CA LEU A 27 -6.86 -6.33 2.07
C LEU A 27 -8.08 -7.17 2.44
N LYS A 28 -9.09 -6.57 3.08
CA LYS A 28 -10.36 -7.26 3.41
C LYS A 28 -11.15 -7.65 2.16
N SER A 29 -11.24 -6.77 1.17
CA SER A 29 -11.95 -7.02 -0.09
C SER A 29 -11.25 -8.02 -1.01
N ASN A 30 -9.97 -8.31 -0.77
CA ASN A 30 -9.16 -9.24 -1.58
C ASN A 30 -8.57 -10.35 -0.70
N ALA A 31 -9.41 -10.94 0.15
CA ALA A 31 -9.00 -11.97 1.12
C ALA A 31 -8.54 -13.29 0.46
N ASP A 32 -8.79 -13.47 -0.83
CA ASP A 32 -8.31 -14.55 -1.70
C ASP A 32 -6.84 -14.35 -2.15
N LEU A 33 -6.25 -13.18 -1.88
CA LEU A 33 -4.85 -12.88 -2.19
C LEU A 33 -3.94 -13.17 -0.99
N GLU A 34 -2.73 -13.64 -1.28
CA GLU A 34 -1.61 -13.78 -0.36
C GLU A 34 -0.59 -12.66 -0.66
N ILE A 35 -0.26 -11.84 0.34
CA ILE A 35 0.81 -10.85 0.22
C ILE A 35 2.15 -11.57 0.30
N VAL A 36 2.93 -11.47 -0.77
CA VAL A 36 4.24 -12.12 -0.93
C VAL A 36 5.36 -11.23 -0.44
N ASP A 37 5.25 -9.91 -0.66
CA ASP A 37 6.25 -8.93 -0.23
C ASP A 37 5.63 -7.54 -0.07
N LYS A 38 6.33 -6.65 0.63
CA LYS A 38 5.96 -5.25 0.77
C LYS A 38 7.17 -4.32 0.75
N VAL A 39 7.02 -3.19 0.08
CA VAL A 39 8.00 -2.10 0.09
C VAL A 39 7.34 -0.83 0.60
N VAL A 40 8.01 -0.14 1.52
CA VAL A 40 7.59 1.17 2.01
C VAL A 40 8.61 2.19 1.54
N CYS A 41 8.15 3.16 0.76
CA CYS A 41 8.96 4.29 0.33
C CYS A 41 8.45 5.55 1.03
N GLN A 42 9.36 6.26 1.67
CA GLN A 42 9.08 7.57 2.27
C GLN A 42 10.05 8.57 1.64
N SER A 43 9.50 9.67 1.11
CA SER A 43 10.31 10.83 0.75
C SER A 43 9.78 12.02 1.54
N SER A 44 10.69 12.72 2.20
CA SER A 44 10.38 13.88 3.00
C SER A 44 11.19 15.05 2.46
N ASP A 45 10.51 16.06 1.94
CA ASP A 45 11.04 17.41 1.85
C ASP A 45 10.29 18.30 2.86
N ASN A 46 10.74 19.55 3.04
CA ASN A 46 10.21 20.45 4.09
C ASN A 46 8.72 20.81 3.91
N GLU A 47 8.14 20.53 2.75
CA GLU A 47 6.75 20.88 2.41
C GLU A 47 5.86 19.65 2.13
N PHE A 48 6.45 18.51 1.74
CA PHE A 48 5.75 17.30 1.35
C PHE A 48 6.40 16.04 1.93
N HIS A 49 5.57 15.25 2.63
CA HIS A 49 5.95 13.94 3.15
C HIS A 49 5.23 12.85 2.36
N CYS A 50 5.73 12.56 1.16
CA CYS A 50 5.17 11.50 0.34
C CYS A 50 5.43 10.14 0.99
N TYR A 51 4.37 9.33 1.08
CA TYR A 51 4.42 7.97 1.58
C TYR A 51 3.86 7.03 0.51
N SER A 52 4.56 5.94 0.21
CA SER A 52 4.07 4.89 -0.68
C SER A 52 4.23 3.51 -0.04
N LEU A 53 3.17 2.72 -0.06
CA LEU A 53 3.17 1.29 0.27
C LEU A 53 2.92 0.50 -1.01
N VAL A 54 3.87 -0.36 -1.36
CA VAL A 54 3.77 -1.29 -2.47
C VAL A 54 3.58 -2.69 -1.91
N LEU A 55 2.49 -3.36 -2.29
CA LEU A 55 2.21 -4.74 -1.93
C LEU A 55 2.35 -5.62 -3.16
N PHE A 56 3.18 -6.65 -3.06
CA PHE A 56 3.29 -7.71 -4.05
C PHE A 56 2.44 -8.88 -3.59
N TYR A 57 1.61 -9.43 -4.47
CA TYR A 57 0.66 -10.47 -4.07
C TYR A 57 0.52 -11.55 -5.14
N LYS A 58 -0.07 -12.67 -4.74
CA LYS A 58 -0.53 -13.75 -5.62
C LYS A 58 -1.88 -14.28 -5.13
N THR A 59 -2.62 -14.99 -5.99
CA THR A 59 -3.83 -15.71 -5.56
C THR A 59 -3.45 -16.89 -4.66
N LYS A 60 -4.21 -17.14 -3.59
CA LYS A 60 -4.06 -18.34 -2.76
C LYS A 60 -4.35 -19.59 -3.59
N SER A 61 -3.51 -20.61 -3.42
CA SER A 61 -3.72 -21.94 -4.01
C SER A 61 -4.65 -22.80 -3.18
#